data_AF-A0A969ATC5-F1
#
_entry.id   AF-A0A969ATC5-F1
#
_cell.length_a   1.000
_cell.length_b   1.000
_cell.length_c   1.000
_cell.angle_alpha   90.00
_cell.angle_beta   90.00
_cell.angle_gamma   90.00
#
_symmetry.space_group_name_H-M   'P 1'
#
loop_
_entity.id
_entity.type
_entity.pdbx_description
1 polymer ?
#
loop_
_entity_poly.entity_id
_entity_poly.type
_entity_poly.pdbx_seq_one_letter_code
_entity_poly.pdbx_strand_id
1 'polypeptide(L)'
;MDAFYMWNKGKIPCKPTFTKRKELNQALGELAREAIDQNSSRFRLKEKFVTLFLGDADDENSLFHLSLQLGWLNRIGVAEENPFEGVYAFLHPTFQEYFVALVISKRDYFLPVEHIDQPIPGKRYRIFESNWEEVFLIWCGRNDVRKDILCLIQDLINFNDKDFFVFRAYFLAANAEPELNNYELSDTIINQLLDWGFFVEFRPNRSCFWNDSPIRLKAKETLKLTSFSKTVDSIVNQINLAENIHEKQDLAEFLGVIDPHNNQAVRVLTEIMNCTEHRMTQIDVAQSLWIADQANSNAISRFLDCLESKDHVIQDHAAYIIRESNIYSCEIIEKLISVLQRNTQEITFKLREVLRAIEAVGRGDRYIIDSIIELIEIHRKKESLQDVCILIWTLGEIGFKDSKASEYLLSLLKQMDDVAARCYIADGLEKFIKEIKMSLTL
;
A
#
# COMPACT_ATOMS: atom_id res chain seq x y z
N MET A 1 11.63 26.18 6.33
CA MET A 1 13.11 26.35 6.41
C MET A 1 13.59 27.09 7.66
N ASP A 2 12.93 28.18 8.10
CA ASP A 2 13.32 28.84 9.35
C ASP A 2 13.30 27.88 10.55
N ALA A 3 12.36 26.92 10.57
CA ALA A 3 12.31 25.83 11.54
C ALA A 3 13.59 24.98 11.60
N PHE A 4 14.25 24.66 10.47
CA PHE A 4 15.50 23.89 10.46
C PHE A 4 16.61 24.65 11.19
N TYR A 5 16.79 25.93 10.84
CA TYR A 5 17.80 26.77 11.48
C TYR A 5 17.46 27.08 12.95
N MET A 6 16.17 27.11 13.30
CA MET A 6 15.72 27.25 14.69
C MET A 6 15.94 25.99 15.52
N TRP A 7 15.64 24.80 14.97
CA TRP A 7 15.82 23.51 15.64
C TRP A 7 17.29 23.13 15.80
N ASN A 8 18.14 23.54 14.87
CA ASN A 8 19.58 23.33 14.94
C ASN A 8 20.35 24.48 15.60
N LYS A 9 19.64 25.41 16.25
CA LYS A 9 20.25 26.53 16.98
C LYS A 9 21.14 25.99 18.11
N GLY A 10 22.45 26.19 17.98
CA GLY A 10 23.46 25.72 18.94
C GLY A 10 24.04 24.33 18.66
N LYS A 11 23.55 23.61 17.63
CA LYS A 11 24.09 22.33 17.18
C LYS A 11 25.01 22.44 15.97
N ILE A 12 24.90 23.55 15.24
CA ILE A 12 25.69 23.83 14.03
C ILE A 12 26.81 24.83 14.39
N PRO A 13 28.04 24.63 13.90
CA PRO A 13 29.20 25.47 14.21
C PRO A 13 29.06 26.93 13.74
N CYS A 14 28.29 27.17 12.68
CA CYS A 14 28.07 28.51 12.11
C CYS A 14 26.62 28.99 12.26
N LYS A 15 26.43 30.31 12.45
CA LYS A 15 25.10 30.97 12.44
C LYS A 15 25.02 31.95 11.27
N PRO A 16 24.62 31.51 10.06
CA PRO A 16 24.50 32.41 8.93
C PRO A 16 23.41 33.45 9.16
N THR A 17 23.65 34.67 8.67
CA THR A 17 22.67 35.78 8.66
C THR A 17 21.45 35.41 7.81
N PHE A 18 20.32 36.08 8.03
CA PHE A 18 19.11 35.86 7.22
C PHE A 18 19.39 36.03 5.71
N THR A 19 20.14 37.06 5.33
CA THR A 19 20.53 37.31 3.94
C THR A 19 21.35 36.17 3.37
N LYS A 20 22.37 35.69 4.11
CA LYS A 20 23.23 34.60 3.65
C LYS A 20 22.49 33.27 3.55
N ARG A 21 21.50 33.03 4.43
CA ARG A 21 20.59 31.87 4.30
C ARG A 21 19.79 31.96 3.00
N LYS A 22 19.17 33.10 2.71
CA LYS A 22 18.39 33.29 1.48
C LYS A 22 19.24 33.06 0.23
N GLU A 23 20.44 33.62 0.21
CA GLU A 23 21.43 33.42 -0.86
C GLU A 23 21.81 31.94 -1.02
N LEU A 24 22.11 31.25 0.08
CA LEU A 24 22.42 29.82 0.08
C LEU A 24 21.26 28.99 -0.50
N ASN A 25 20.03 29.23 -0.04
CA ASN A 25 18.88 28.46 -0.47
C ASN A 25 18.57 28.64 -1.96
N GLN A 26 18.74 29.88 -2.45
CA GLN A 26 18.59 30.19 -3.86
C GLN A 26 19.61 29.40 -4.68
N ALA A 27 20.89 29.44 -4.28
CA ALA A 27 21.97 28.75 -4.98
C ALA A 27 21.83 27.22 -4.90
N LEU A 28 21.43 26.67 -3.75
CA LEU A 28 21.11 25.24 -3.60
C LEU A 28 19.92 24.82 -4.47
N GLY A 29 18.90 25.67 -4.59
CA GLY A 29 17.76 25.42 -5.47
C GLY A 29 18.14 25.43 -6.95
N GLU A 30 19.00 26.37 -7.38
CA GLU A 30 19.50 26.42 -8.75
C GLU A 30 20.38 25.21 -9.08
N LEU A 31 21.31 24.85 -8.18
CA LEU A 31 22.11 23.63 -8.29
C LEU A 31 21.24 22.38 -8.42
N ALA A 32 20.27 22.24 -7.52
CA ALA A 32 19.36 21.10 -7.49
C ALA A 32 18.50 21.03 -8.76
N ARG A 33 18.00 22.18 -9.24
CA ARG A 33 17.16 22.27 -10.44
C ARG A 33 17.91 21.80 -11.67
N GLU A 34 19.13 22.29 -11.87
CA GLU A 34 19.98 21.88 -12.99
C GLU A 34 20.41 20.41 -12.89
N ALA A 35 20.67 19.91 -11.68
CA ALA A 35 20.97 18.49 -11.46
C ALA A 35 19.81 17.55 -11.85
N ILE A 36 18.57 17.93 -11.52
CA ILE A 36 17.37 17.17 -11.91
C ILE A 36 17.15 17.29 -13.43
N ASP A 37 17.32 18.48 -14.01
CA ASP A 37 17.11 18.72 -15.45
C ASP A 37 18.07 17.89 -16.33
N GLN A 38 19.31 17.67 -15.89
CA GLN A 38 20.35 16.93 -16.63
C GLN A 38 20.26 15.41 -16.51
N ASN A 39 19.44 14.87 -15.60
CA ASN A 39 19.16 13.45 -15.32
C ASN A 39 20.37 12.55 -14.91
N SER A 40 21.58 12.83 -15.41
CA SER A 40 22.82 12.09 -15.18
C SER A 40 23.43 12.31 -13.79
N SER A 41 23.05 13.38 -13.10
CA SER A 41 23.66 13.81 -11.83
C SER A 41 22.64 13.98 -10.70
N ARG A 42 21.42 13.42 -10.85
CA ARG A 42 20.30 13.69 -9.93
C ARG A 42 20.70 13.55 -8.47
N PHE A 43 21.23 12.41 -8.03
CA PHE A 43 21.63 12.19 -6.63
C PHE A 43 23.14 12.21 -6.39
N ARG A 44 23.93 12.46 -7.44
CA ARG A 44 25.39 12.37 -7.42
C ARG A 44 25.98 13.60 -8.09
N LEU A 45 26.37 14.58 -7.29
CA LEU A 45 26.86 15.88 -7.75
C LEU A 45 28.39 15.88 -7.75
N LYS A 46 29.00 15.97 -8.93
CA LYS A 46 30.46 16.11 -9.06
C LYS A 46 30.89 17.48 -8.53
N GLU A 47 32.04 17.55 -7.87
CA GLU A 47 32.54 18.77 -7.22
C GLU A 47 32.58 19.96 -8.17
N LYS A 48 33.12 19.77 -9.39
CA LYS A 48 33.18 20.83 -10.40
C LYS A 48 31.80 21.38 -10.73
N PHE A 49 30.78 20.52 -10.77
CA PHE A 49 29.41 20.95 -11.00
C PHE A 49 28.87 21.75 -9.82
N VAL A 50 29.12 21.32 -8.58
CA VAL A 50 28.71 22.07 -7.38
C VAL A 50 29.38 23.44 -7.31
N THR A 51 30.67 23.52 -7.64
CA THR A 51 31.45 24.76 -7.64
C THR A 51 30.86 25.83 -8.57
N LEU A 52 30.27 25.44 -9.70
CA LEU A 52 29.62 26.39 -10.64
C LEU A 52 28.49 27.20 -9.99
N PHE A 53 27.83 26.66 -8.98
CA PHE A 53 26.69 27.30 -8.31
C PHE A 53 27.05 27.87 -6.94
N LEU A 54 27.93 27.20 -6.20
CA LEU A 54 28.17 27.49 -4.79
C LEU A 54 29.55 28.10 -4.50
N GLY A 55 30.44 28.21 -5.50
CA GLY A 55 31.84 28.60 -5.32
C GLY A 55 32.71 27.44 -4.81
N ASP A 56 33.96 27.70 -4.46
CA ASP A 56 34.92 26.67 -4.08
C ASP A 56 34.71 26.14 -2.64
N ALA A 57 34.83 24.83 -2.44
CA ALA A 57 34.65 24.20 -1.13
C ALA A 57 35.69 24.65 -0.08
N ASP A 58 36.88 25.01 -0.53
CA ASP A 58 38.00 25.46 0.30
C ASP A 58 37.93 26.96 0.67
N ASP A 59 37.07 27.75 0.02
CA ASP A 59 36.82 29.14 0.41
C ASP A 59 35.80 29.19 1.55
N GLU A 60 36.25 29.56 2.75
CA GLU A 60 35.41 29.67 3.95
C GLU A 60 34.22 30.63 3.78
N ASN A 61 34.28 31.56 2.83
CA ASN A 61 33.19 32.51 2.54
C ASN A 61 32.19 32.01 1.49
N SER A 62 32.48 30.88 0.84
CA SER A 62 31.65 30.33 -0.23
C SER A 62 30.36 29.72 0.32
N LEU A 63 29.35 29.63 -0.56
CA LEU A 63 28.12 28.92 -0.24
C LEU A 63 28.35 27.42 -0.16
N PHE A 64 29.37 26.91 -0.86
CA PHE A 64 29.71 25.49 -0.84
C PHE A 64 30.20 25.12 0.56
N HIS A 65 31.20 25.84 1.08
CA HIS A 65 31.71 25.62 2.43
C HIS A 65 30.60 25.69 3.47
N LEU A 66 29.73 26.72 3.37
CA LEU A 66 28.58 26.87 4.25
C LEU A 66 27.58 25.70 4.14
N SER A 67 27.31 25.21 2.93
CA SER A 67 26.40 24.07 2.71
C SER A 67 26.89 22.78 3.36
N LEU A 68 28.21 22.56 3.38
CA LEU A 68 28.86 21.43 4.04
C LEU A 68 28.79 21.56 5.56
N GLN A 69 29.07 22.76 6.10
CA GLN A 69 28.97 23.01 7.55
C GLN A 69 27.55 22.82 8.09
N LEU A 70 26.54 23.14 7.28
CA LEU A 70 25.13 22.96 7.61
C LEU A 70 24.64 21.52 7.39
N GLY A 71 25.42 20.68 6.73
CA GLY A 71 25.06 19.31 6.36
C GLY A 71 24.01 19.22 5.25
N TRP A 72 23.75 20.32 4.52
CA TRP A 72 22.84 20.30 3.38
C TRP A 72 23.40 19.45 2.24
N LEU A 73 24.70 19.62 1.97
CA LEU A 73 25.48 18.77 1.09
C LEU A 73 26.48 17.96 1.92
N ASN A 74 26.71 16.71 1.52
CA ASN A 74 27.65 15.81 2.16
C ASN A 74 28.53 15.15 1.10
N ARG A 75 29.83 15.03 1.36
CA ARG A 75 30.73 14.29 0.49
C ARG A 75 30.45 12.80 0.68
N ILE A 76 30.07 12.12 -0.39
CA ILE A 76 29.75 10.68 -0.40
C ILE A 76 30.83 9.83 -1.06
N GLY A 77 31.82 10.45 -1.70
CA GLY A 77 32.94 9.75 -2.31
C GLY A 77 33.71 10.61 -3.30
N VAL A 78 34.21 9.95 -4.35
CA VAL A 78 34.91 10.54 -5.50
C VAL A 78 34.29 10.08 -6.81
N ALA A 79 34.55 10.78 -7.91
CA ALA A 79 34.05 10.41 -9.22
C ALA A 79 34.71 9.11 -9.70
N GLU A 80 33.94 8.24 -10.36
CA GLU A 80 34.46 6.97 -10.86
C GLU A 80 35.49 7.19 -11.97
N GLU A 81 35.24 8.19 -12.81
CA GLU A 81 36.09 8.55 -13.93
C GLU A 81 37.29 9.41 -13.49
N ASN A 82 37.27 9.95 -12.28
CA ASN A 82 38.31 10.81 -11.73
C ASN A 82 38.37 10.74 -10.19
N PRO A 83 39.27 9.92 -9.62
CA PRO A 83 39.42 9.76 -8.17
C PRO A 83 39.82 11.04 -7.41
N PHE A 84 40.27 12.08 -8.10
CA PHE A 84 40.62 13.37 -7.50
C PHE A 84 39.44 14.34 -7.40
N GLU A 85 38.30 14.01 -7.99
CA GLU A 85 37.11 14.87 -7.97
C GLU A 85 36.12 14.36 -6.92
N GLY A 86 35.81 15.22 -5.95
CA GLY A 86 34.82 14.91 -4.93
C GLY A 86 33.44 14.70 -5.52
N VAL A 87 32.65 13.88 -4.83
CA VAL A 87 31.25 13.67 -5.15
C VAL A 87 30.41 13.94 -3.91
N TYR A 88 29.35 14.70 -4.13
CA TYR A 88 28.48 15.22 -3.10
C TYR A 88 27.03 14.82 -3.37
N ALA A 89 26.24 14.77 -2.30
CA ALA A 89 24.80 14.58 -2.39
C ALA A 89 24.10 15.42 -1.33
N PHE A 90 22.83 15.73 -1.56
CA PHE A 90 21.97 16.24 -0.51
C PHE A 90 21.82 15.20 0.60
N LEU A 91 21.62 15.65 1.84
CA LEU A 91 21.40 14.76 2.99
C LEU A 91 20.29 13.72 2.75
N HIS A 92 19.25 14.11 2.00
CA HIS A 92 18.16 13.26 1.56
C HIS A 92 17.66 13.73 0.18
N PRO A 93 17.24 12.83 -0.74
CA PRO A 93 16.64 13.20 -2.03
C PRO A 93 15.55 14.27 -1.94
N THR A 94 14.66 14.17 -0.95
CA THR A 94 13.57 15.13 -0.74
C THR A 94 14.05 16.55 -0.44
N PHE A 95 15.25 16.74 0.12
CA PHE A 95 15.80 18.11 0.28
C PHE A 95 16.19 18.72 -1.04
N GLN A 96 16.72 17.92 -1.98
CA GLN A 96 16.99 18.39 -3.32
C GLN A 96 15.70 18.85 -3.99
N GLU A 97 14.67 18.01 -3.96
CA GLU A 97 13.34 18.31 -4.52
C GLU A 97 12.71 19.55 -3.87
N TYR A 98 12.84 19.68 -2.55
CA TYR A 98 12.41 20.86 -1.80
C TYR A 98 13.12 22.14 -2.26
N PHE A 99 14.45 22.14 -2.38
CA PHE A 99 15.19 23.33 -2.82
C PHE A 99 14.84 23.72 -4.27
N VAL A 100 14.60 22.73 -5.14
CA VAL A 100 14.08 22.99 -6.50
C VAL A 100 12.70 23.63 -6.43
N ALA A 101 11.80 23.06 -5.63
CA ALA A 101 10.45 23.57 -5.48
C ALA A 101 10.45 25.03 -5.02
N LEU A 102 11.41 25.48 -4.20
CA LEU A 102 11.50 26.89 -3.75
C LEU A 102 11.87 27.89 -4.85
N VAL A 103 12.72 27.50 -5.82
CA VAL A 103 13.20 28.43 -6.86
C VAL A 103 12.25 28.52 -8.07
N ILE A 104 11.32 27.58 -8.21
CA ILE A 104 10.29 27.64 -9.26
C ILE A 104 9.19 28.62 -8.86
N SER A 105 9.10 29.76 -9.55
CA SER A 105 8.15 30.82 -9.21
C SER A 105 6.88 30.84 -10.07
N LYS A 106 6.85 30.08 -11.17
CA LYS A 106 5.79 30.13 -12.18
C LYS A 106 5.35 28.75 -12.64
N ARG A 107 4.04 28.60 -12.85
CA ARG A 107 3.47 27.34 -13.38
C ARG A 107 4.01 26.95 -14.76
N ASP A 108 4.39 27.94 -15.58
CA ASP A 108 4.95 27.77 -16.93
C ASP A 108 6.17 26.82 -16.96
N TYR A 109 6.89 26.74 -15.83
CA TYR A 109 8.03 25.84 -15.69
C TYR A 109 7.64 24.37 -15.78
N PHE A 110 6.46 24.01 -15.26
CA PHE A 110 5.92 22.65 -15.25
C PHE A 110 5.14 22.34 -16.53
N LEU A 111 4.25 23.27 -16.91
CA LEU A 111 3.35 23.15 -18.05
C LEU A 111 3.29 24.49 -18.79
N PRO A 112 3.65 24.55 -20.09
CA PRO A 112 3.61 25.79 -20.86
C PRO A 112 2.22 26.42 -20.88
N VAL A 113 2.15 27.72 -20.56
CA VAL A 113 0.87 28.44 -20.42
C VAL A 113 0.12 28.58 -21.75
N GLU A 114 0.82 28.55 -22.88
CA GLU A 114 0.20 28.65 -24.21
C GLU A 114 -0.31 27.30 -24.73
N HIS A 115 -0.28 26.23 -23.93
CA HIS A 115 -0.82 24.94 -24.32
C HIS A 115 -2.34 25.02 -24.54
N ILE A 116 -2.79 24.63 -25.73
CA ILE A 116 -4.20 24.51 -26.09
C ILE A 116 -4.38 23.19 -26.81
N ASP A 117 -4.77 22.15 -26.06
CA ASP A 117 -5.05 20.78 -26.51
C ASP A 117 -3.96 20.10 -27.38
N GLN A 118 -2.80 20.74 -27.57
CA GLN A 118 -1.70 20.26 -28.40
C GLN A 118 -0.34 20.67 -27.83
N PRO A 119 0.69 19.81 -27.91
CA PRO A 119 2.05 20.15 -27.49
C PRO A 119 2.60 21.36 -28.25
N ILE A 120 3.28 22.26 -27.54
CA ILE A 120 3.98 23.37 -28.17
C ILE A 120 5.35 22.89 -28.68
N PRO A 121 5.68 23.04 -29.98
CA PRO A 121 6.97 22.65 -30.53
C PRO A 121 8.14 23.30 -29.78
N GLY A 122 9.12 22.48 -29.39
CA GLY A 122 10.33 22.95 -28.69
C GLY A 122 10.15 23.28 -27.20
N LYS A 123 8.94 23.13 -26.65
CA LYS A 123 8.69 23.28 -25.20
C LYS A 123 8.68 21.92 -24.50
N ARG A 124 9.13 21.90 -23.25
CA ARG A 124 9.22 20.71 -22.40
C ARG A 124 8.05 20.70 -21.40
N TYR A 125 7.41 19.54 -21.22
CA TYR A 125 6.28 19.34 -20.32
C TYR A 125 6.76 18.57 -19.09
N ARG A 126 7.47 19.28 -18.19
CA ARG A 126 8.09 18.67 -17.01
C ARG A 126 7.08 17.99 -16.10
N ILE A 127 5.83 18.46 -16.08
CA ILE A 127 4.76 17.87 -15.27
C ILE A 127 4.52 16.37 -15.57
N PHE A 128 4.86 15.89 -16.77
CA PHE A 128 4.69 14.49 -17.16
C PHE A 128 5.99 13.66 -17.06
N GLU A 129 7.06 14.21 -16.51
CA GLU A 129 8.31 13.52 -16.33
C GLU A 129 8.43 13.03 -14.89
N SER A 130 8.79 11.75 -14.70
CA SER A 130 8.87 11.10 -13.38
C SER A 130 9.84 11.78 -12.41
N ASN A 131 10.79 12.56 -12.93
CA ASN A 131 11.76 13.27 -12.10
C ASN A 131 11.19 14.52 -11.42
N TRP A 132 10.05 15.02 -11.88
CA TRP A 132 9.47 16.29 -11.45
C TRP A 132 8.21 16.14 -10.60
N GLU A 133 7.70 14.92 -10.43
CA GLU A 133 6.48 14.65 -9.67
C GLU A 133 6.60 15.12 -8.21
N GLU A 134 7.64 14.69 -7.48
CA GLU A 134 7.87 15.10 -6.09
C GLU A 134 8.12 16.62 -5.97
N VAL A 135 8.83 17.21 -6.93
CA VAL A 135 9.06 18.66 -6.96
C VAL A 135 7.74 19.41 -7.10
N PHE A 136 6.85 18.94 -7.97
CA PHE A 136 5.53 19.51 -8.18
C PHE A 136 4.65 19.39 -6.92
N LEU A 137 4.63 18.23 -6.27
CA LEU A 137 3.84 18.02 -5.04
C LEU A 137 4.31 18.95 -3.92
N ILE A 138 5.63 19.04 -3.69
CA ILE A 138 6.19 19.97 -2.70
C ILE A 138 5.89 21.44 -3.08
N TRP A 139 5.94 21.76 -4.38
CA TRP A 139 5.61 23.09 -4.89
C TRP A 139 4.15 23.46 -4.60
N CYS A 140 3.19 22.53 -4.71
CA CYS A 140 1.78 22.77 -4.40
C CYS A 140 1.52 23.13 -2.92
N GLY A 141 2.41 22.73 -2.00
CA GLY A 141 2.34 23.12 -0.59
C GLY A 141 2.75 24.58 -0.31
N ARG A 142 3.23 25.32 -1.32
CA ARG A 142 3.71 26.69 -1.15
C ARG A 142 2.59 27.73 -1.19
N ASN A 143 2.52 28.57 -0.15
CA ASN A 143 1.54 29.66 -0.07
C ASN A 143 1.89 30.87 -0.94
N ASP A 144 3.17 31.13 -1.19
CA ASP A 144 3.63 32.32 -1.90
C ASP A 144 3.35 32.29 -3.41
N VAL A 145 3.10 31.10 -3.98
CA VAL A 145 2.74 30.88 -5.39
C VAL A 145 1.33 30.29 -5.56
N ARG A 146 0.46 30.44 -4.54
CA ARG A 146 -0.88 29.83 -4.49
C ARG A 146 -1.73 30.10 -5.74
N LYS A 147 -1.65 31.31 -6.30
CA LYS A 147 -2.36 31.67 -7.55
C LYS A 147 -1.88 30.81 -8.73
N ASP A 148 -0.57 30.68 -8.91
CA ASP A 148 0.01 29.86 -9.97
C ASP A 148 -0.34 28.37 -9.78
N ILE A 149 -0.39 27.88 -8.53
CA ILE A 149 -0.82 26.50 -8.20
C ILE A 149 -2.26 26.26 -8.65
N LEU A 150 -3.21 27.08 -8.21
CA LEU A 150 -4.63 26.91 -8.56
C LEU A 150 -4.85 26.95 -10.07
N CYS A 151 -4.16 27.86 -10.76
CA CYS A 151 -4.20 27.93 -12.21
C CYS A 151 -3.62 26.66 -12.86
N LEU A 152 -2.51 26.11 -12.36
CA LEU A 152 -1.94 24.86 -12.90
C LEU A 152 -2.87 23.66 -12.66
N ILE A 153 -3.43 23.53 -11.47
CA ILE A 153 -4.40 22.46 -11.15
C ILE A 153 -5.61 22.57 -12.07
N GLN A 154 -6.13 23.78 -12.30
CA GLN A 154 -7.21 24.00 -13.25
C GLN A 154 -6.83 23.52 -14.67
N ASP A 155 -5.63 23.85 -15.14
CA ASP A 155 -5.16 23.39 -16.45
C ASP A 155 -5.05 21.87 -16.50
N LEU A 156 -4.61 21.22 -15.42
CA LEU A 156 -4.45 19.76 -15.35
C LEU A 156 -5.79 19.01 -15.32
N ILE A 157 -6.78 19.48 -14.56
CA ILE A 157 -8.10 18.83 -14.52
C ILE A 157 -8.89 19.02 -15.82
N ASN A 158 -8.59 20.07 -16.60
CA ASN A 158 -9.19 20.31 -17.91
C ASN A 158 -8.25 19.93 -19.06
N PHE A 159 -7.16 19.23 -18.76
CA PHE A 159 -6.17 18.86 -19.77
C PHE A 159 -6.81 17.94 -20.80
N ASN A 160 -6.70 18.31 -22.07
CA ASN A 160 -7.35 17.58 -23.14
C ASN A 160 -6.43 17.41 -24.35
N ASP A 161 -5.72 16.28 -24.41
CA ASP A 161 -5.01 15.83 -25.61
C ASP A 161 -5.85 14.89 -26.48
N LYS A 162 -7.13 14.67 -26.12
CA LYS A 162 -8.04 13.68 -26.71
C LYS A 162 -7.54 12.23 -26.62
N ASP A 163 -6.60 11.94 -25.71
CA ASP A 163 -5.94 10.62 -25.61
C ASP A 163 -5.45 10.36 -24.16
N PHE A 164 -4.28 9.72 -24.02
CA PHE A 164 -3.72 9.21 -22.77
C PHE A 164 -3.45 10.26 -21.68
N PHE A 165 -3.05 11.48 -22.04
CA PHE A 165 -2.60 12.45 -21.03
C PHE A 165 -3.75 13.10 -20.25
N VAL A 166 -5.00 12.99 -20.70
CA VAL A 166 -6.19 13.43 -19.94
C VAL A 166 -6.20 12.80 -18.54
N PHE A 167 -6.15 11.47 -18.45
CA PHE A 167 -6.18 10.77 -17.15
C PHE A 167 -4.93 11.06 -16.34
N ARG A 168 -3.76 11.08 -17.00
CA ARG A 168 -2.49 11.30 -16.32
C ARG A 168 -2.41 12.69 -15.68
N ALA A 169 -2.84 13.73 -16.40
CA ALA A 169 -2.89 15.09 -15.88
C ALA A 169 -3.86 15.19 -14.70
N TYR A 170 -5.02 14.55 -14.79
CA TYR A 170 -6.01 14.54 -13.71
C TYR A 170 -5.49 13.86 -12.45
N PHE A 171 -4.84 12.70 -12.57
CA PHE A 171 -4.25 12.02 -11.40
C PHE A 171 -3.11 12.83 -10.75
N LEU A 172 -2.33 13.57 -11.54
CA LEU A 172 -1.32 14.50 -11.00
C LEU A 172 -1.99 15.64 -10.22
N ALA A 173 -3.05 16.23 -10.76
CA ALA A 173 -3.83 17.24 -10.06
C ALA A 173 -4.43 16.71 -8.75
N ALA A 174 -4.93 15.47 -8.78
CA ALA A 174 -5.50 14.80 -7.64
C ALA A 174 -4.49 14.50 -6.52
N ASN A 175 -3.27 14.08 -6.86
CA ASN A 175 -2.20 13.90 -5.86
C ASN A 175 -1.84 15.21 -5.15
N ALA A 176 -2.05 16.36 -5.80
CA ALA A 176 -1.84 17.68 -5.20
C ALA A 176 -3.07 18.22 -4.44
N GLU A 177 -4.22 17.54 -4.51
CA GLU A 177 -5.47 17.98 -3.90
C GLU A 177 -5.37 18.25 -2.37
N PRO A 178 -4.64 17.45 -1.56
CA PRO A 178 -4.52 17.71 -0.13
C PRO A 178 -3.97 19.11 0.21
N GLU A 179 -3.16 19.69 -0.68
CA GLU A 179 -2.56 21.02 -0.51
C GLU A 179 -3.53 22.17 -0.86
N LEU A 180 -4.71 21.84 -1.39
CA LEU A 180 -5.72 22.79 -1.84
C LEU A 180 -6.69 23.22 -0.73
N ASN A 181 -6.48 22.90 0.55
CA ASN A 181 -7.13 23.53 1.72
C ASN A 181 -8.60 24.00 1.53
N ASN A 182 -9.49 23.12 1.09
CA ASN A 182 -10.94 23.39 0.87
C ASN A 182 -11.34 24.30 -0.30
N TYR A 183 -10.51 24.46 -1.33
CA TYR A 183 -10.93 25.13 -2.57
C TYR A 183 -11.98 24.32 -3.35
N GLU A 184 -12.82 24.99 -4.17
CA GLU A 184 -13.88 24.37 -4.99
C GLU A 184 -13.36 23.26 -5.93
N LEU A 185 -12.09 23.36 -6.35
CA LEU A 185 -11.44 22.35 -7.19
C LEU A 185 -11.29 21.00 -6.49
N SER A 186 -11.16 21.00 -5.17
CA SER A 186 -10.97 19.77 -4.40
C SER A 186 -12.22 18.89 -4.47
N ASP A 187 -13.42 19.45 -4.35
CA ASP A 187 -14.67 18.69 -4.49
C ASP A 187 -14.85 18.18 -5.93
N THR A 188 -14.47 18.99 -6.92
CA THR A 188 -14.48 18.60 -8.34
C THR A 188 -13.59 17.39 -8.59
N ILE A 189 -12.36 17.42 -8.08
CA ILE A 189 -11.38 16.34 -8.21
C ILE A 189 -11.89 15.06 -7.55
N ILE A 190 -12.33 15.14 -6.28
CA ILE A 190 -12.78 13.98 -5.51
C ILE A 190 -14.00 13.34 -6.19
N ASN A 191 -14.98 14.13 -6.62
CA ASN A 191 -16.17 13.60 -7.29
C ASN A 191 -15.81 12.92 -8.62
N GLN A 192 -14.90 13.48 -9.41
CA GLN A 192 -14.47 12.84 -10.65
C GLN A 192 -13.75 11.51 -10.42
N LEU A 193 -12.94 11.42 -9.36
CA LEU A 193 -12.30 10.15 -8.97
C LEU A 193 -13.33 9.12 -8.50
N LEU A 194 -14.38 9.54 -7.78
CA LEU A 194 -15.48 8.65 -7.41
C LEU A 194 -16.23 8.16 -8.66
N ASP A 195 -16.48 9.04 -9.63
CA ASP A 195 -17.06 8.67 -10.92
C ASP A 195 -16.24 7.59 -11.63
N TRP A 196 -14.94 7.81 -11.80
CA TRP A 196 -14.05 6.83 -12.41
C TRP A 196 -13.88 5.55 -11.60
N GLY A 197 -13.92 5.65 -10.27
CA GLY A 197 -13.77 4.52 -9.36
C GLY A 197 -15.00 3.63 -9.27
N PHE A 198 -16.22 4.18 -9.41
CA PHE A 198 -17.45 3.50 -9.02
C PHE A 198 -18.57 3.54 -10.05
N PHE A 199 -18.70 4.61 -10.83
CA PHE A 199 -19.92 4.89 -11.61
C PHE A 199 -19.77 4.73 -13.13
N VAL A 200 -18.58 4.96 -13.72
CA VAL A 200 -18.42 4.80 -15.18
C VAL A 200 -18.59 3.33 -15.62
N GLU A 201 -19.33 3.10 -16.70
CA GLU A 201 -19.67 1.81 -17.32
C GLU A 201 -18.48 0.98 -17.86
N PHE A 202 -17.28 1.08 -17.28
CA PHE A 202 -16.20 0.12 -17.51
C PHE A 202 -16.42 -1.18 -16.72
N ARG A 203 -17.65 -1.72 -16.73
CA ARG A 203 -17.97 -3.04 -16.19
C ARG A 203 -17.91 -4.05 -17.34
N PRO A 204 -16.76 -4.69 -17.63
CA PRO A 204 -16.82 -5.93 -18.40
C PRO A 204 -17.70 -6.90 -17.62
N ASN A 205 -18.56 -7.63 -18.33
CA ASN A 205 -19.49 -8.63 -17.81
C ASN A 205 -19.08 -9.23 -16.46
N ARG A 206 -20.04 -9.33 -15.52
CA ARG A 206 -19.90 -9.84 -14.14
C ARG A 206 -19.37 -11.29 -14.00
N SER A 207 -18.80 -11.88 -15.05
CA SER A 207 -18.25 -13.25 -15.05
C SER A 207 -16.76 -13.34 -14.73
N CYS A 208 -16.05 -12.23 -14.46
CA CYS A 208 -14.66 -12.32 -14.03
C CYS A 208 -14.31 -11.27 -12.95
N PHE A 209 -14.05 -11.78 -11.75
CA PHE A 209 -13.56 -11.11 -10.53
C PHE A 209 -12.23 -10.34 -10.67
N TRP A 210 -11.74 -10.05 -11.88
CA TRP A 210 -10.32 -9.73 -12.07
C TRP A 210 -9.95 -8.52 -12.92
N ASN A 211 -10.88 -7.81 -13.56
CA ASN A 211 -10.51 -6.71 -14.44
C ASN A 211 -11.28 -5.42 -14.13
N ASP A 212 -11.06 -4.84 -12.94
CA ASP A 212 -11.26 -3.39 -12.79
C ASP A 212 -10.36 -2.70 -13.85
N SER A 213 -10.90 -1.74 -14.59
CA SER A 213 -10.08 -1.02 -15.57
C SER A 213 -8.89 -0.34 -14.88
N PRO A 214 -7.73 -0.19 -15.55
CA PRO A 214 -6.58 0.50 -14.95
C PRO A 214 -6.93 1.89 -14.40
N ILE A 215 -7.90 2.58 -15.02
CA ILE A 215 -8.40 3.88 -14.58
C ILE A 215 -9.18 3.75 -13.27
N ARG A 216 -10.06 2.75 -13.14
CA ARG A 216 -10.83 2.50 -11.90
C ARG A 216 -9.91 2.16 -10.72
N LEU A 217 -8.93 1.29 -10.94
CA LEU A 217 -7.92 0.96 -9.93
C LEU A 217 -7.14 2.21 -9.52
N LYS A 218 -6.64 2.97 -10.50
CA LYS A 218 -5.86 4.17 -10.23
C LYS A 218 -6.68 5.26 -9.52
N ALA A 219 -7.95 5.41 -9.84
CA ALA A 219 -8.85 6.35 -9.17
C ALA A 219 -9.04 5.98 -7.69
N LYS A 220 -9.30 4.71 -7.38
CA LYS A 220 -9.40 4.21 -6.00
C LYS A 220 -8.09 4.36 -5.22
N GLU A 221 -6.95 4.11 -5.86
CA GLU A 221 -5.63 4.36 -5.24
C GLU A 221 -5.41 5.84 -4.94
N THR A 222 -5.76 6.71 -5.90
CA THR A 222 -5.58 8.16 -5.77
C THR A 222 -6.49 8.74 -4.68
N LEU A 223 -7.73 8.24 -4.54
CA LEU A 223 -8.63 8.63 -3.44
C LEU A 223 -8.06 8.33 -2.05
N LYS A 224 -7.12 7.40 -1.90
CA LYS A 224 -6.43 7.14 -0.62
C LYS A 224 -5.38 8.20 -0.29
N LEU A 225 -4.96 8.97 -1.29
CA LEU A 225 -3.94 10.02 -1.18
C LEU A 225 -4.55 11.42 -1.11
N THR A 226 -5.84 11.59 -1.41
CA THR A 226 -6.56 12.86 -1.29
C THR A 226 -6.89 13.20 0.16
N SER A 227 -7.45 14.40 0.38
CA SER A 227 -7.93 14.87 1.68
C SER A 227 -8.89 13.86 2.30
N PHE A 228 -8.45 13.23 3.39
CA PHE A 228 -9.19 12.15 4.06
C PHE A 228 -10.61 12.56 4.44
N SER A 229 -10.77 13.68 5.16
CA SER A 229 -12.09 14.16 5.62
C SER A 229 -13.05 14.37 4.46
N LYS A 230 -12.62 15.06 3.40
CA LYS A 230 -13.47 15.34 2.24
C LYS A 230 -13.82 14.08 1.46
N THR A 231 -12.87 13.16 1.33
CA THR A 231 -13.07 11.89 0.64
C THR A 231 -14.12 11.06 1.38
N VAL A 232 -14.00 10.93 2.70
CA VAL A 232 -14.98 10.26 3.56
C VAL A 232 -16.35 10.93 3.45
N ASP A 233 -16.43 12.25 3.58
CA ASP A 233 -17.69 13.00 3.50
C ASP A 233 -18.37 12.82 2.13
N SER A 234 -17.61 12.87 1.03
CA SER A 234 -18.15 12.68 -0.31
C SER A 234 -18.66 11.25 -0.52
N ILE A 235 -17.91 10.23 -0.08
CA ILE A 235 -18.35 8.83 -0.15
C ILE A 235 -19.64 8.61 0.66
N VAL A 236 -19.71 9.13 1.89
CA VAL A 236 -20.91 9.03 2.73
C VAL A 236 -22.12 9.70 2.05
N ASN A 237 -21.92 10.86 1.44
CA ASN A 237 -22.98 11.53 0.69
C ASN A 237 -23.43 10.69 -0.51
N GLN A 238 -22.51 10.12 -1.28
CA GLN A 238 -22.82 9.25 -2.43
C GLN A 238 -23.55 7.97 -2.01
N ILE A 239 -23.17 7.36 -0.89
CA ILE A 239 -23.87 6.19 -0.32
C ILE A 239 -25.33 6.53 0.00
N ASN A 240 -25.59 7.70 0.57
CA ASN A 240 -26.93 8.15 0.92
C ASN A 240 -27.79 8.47 -0.32
N LEU A 241 -27.16 8.94 -1.40
CA LEU A 241 -27.82 9.30 -2.66
C LEU A 241 -28.03 8.11 -3.61
N ALA A 242 -27.17 7.09 -3.54
CA ALA A 242 -27.26 5.94 -4.41
C ALA A 242 -28.61 5.23 -4.26
N GLU A 243 -29.23 4.84 -5.38
CA GLU A 243 -30.44 4.03 -5.38
C GLU A 243 -30.11 2.54 -5.52
N ASN A 244 -29.03 2.23 -6.24
CA ASN A 244 -28.58 0.89 -6.55
C ASN A 244 -27.83 0.25 -5.37
N ILE A 245 -28.27 -0.93 -4.94
CA ILE A 245 -27.64 -1.68 -3.84
C ILE A 245 -26.17 -2.02 -4.12
N HIS A 246 -25.80 -2.27 -5.38
CA HIS A 246 -24.43 -2.59 -5.75
C HIS A 246 -23.51 -1.36 -5.67
N GLU A 247 -24.00 -0.17 -6.00
CA GLU A 247 -23.23 1.06 -5.83
C GLU A 247 -23.01 1.37 -4.36
N LYS A 248 -24.06 1.20 -3.54
CA LYS A 248 -23.94 1.31 -2.07
C LYS A 248 -22.91 0.34 -1.51
N GLN A 249 -22.93 -0.91 -1.98
CA GLN A 249 -21.98 -1.93 -1.56
C GLN A 249 -20.54 -1.53 -1.90
N ASP A 250 -20.25 -1.21 -3.17
CA ASP A 250 -18.90 -0.85 -3.62
C ASP A 250 -18.35 0.37 -2.85
N LEU A 251 -19.19 1.40 -2.64
CA LEU A 251 -18.81 2.59 -1.87
C LEU A 251 -18.60 2.30 -0.38
N ALA A 252 -19.48 1.51 0.24
CA ALA A 252 -19.37 1.18 1.66
C ALA A 252 -18.18 0.26 1.94
N GLU A 253 -17.87 -0.67 1.03
CA GLU A 253 -16.66 -1.50 1.09
C GLU A 253 -15.42 -0.62 1.02
N PHE A 254 -15.34 0.29 0.05
CA PHE A 254 -14.20 1.19 -0.06
C PHE A 254 -14.08 2.11 1.15
N LEU A 255 -15.21 2.61 1.68
CA LEU A 255 -15.25 3.40 2.91
C LEU A 255 -14.67 2.63 4.10
N GLY A 256 -15.04 1.35 4.27
CA GLY A 256 -14.50 0.50 5.32
C GLY A 256 -13.00 0.23 5.18
N VAL A 257 -12.46 0.24 3.95
CA VAL A 257 -11.01 0.12 3.69
C VAL A 257 -10.25 1.39 4.08
N ILE A 258 -10.78 2.58 3.75
CA ILE A 258 -10.08 3.85 4.00
C ILE A 258 -10.31 4.38 5.41
N ASP A 259 -11.46 4.09 6.02
CA ASP A 259 -11.85 4.52 7.36
C ASP A 259 -12.38 3.32 8.17
N PRO A 260 -11.47 2.47 8.69
CA PRO A 260 -11.86 1.34 9.54
C PRO A 260 -12.68 1.81 10.74
N HIS A 261 -13.70 1.02 11.09
CA HIS A 261 -14.74 1.28 12.09
C HIS A 261 -15.69 2.43 11.74
N ASN A 262 -15.76 2.85 10.47
CA ASN A 262 -16.76 3.82 10.03
C ASN A 262 -18.19 3.26 10.18
N ASN A 263 -18.97 3.91 11.05
CA ASN A 263 -20.34 3.49 11.36
C ASN A 263 -21.26 3.45 10.12
N GLN A 264 -21.05 4.33 9.13
CA GLN A 264 -21.85 4.33 7.91
C GLN A 264 -21.54 3.11 7.03
N ALA A 265 -20.26 2.80 6.83
CA ALA A 265 -19.84 1.59 6.12
C ALA A 265 -20.42 0.34 6.79
N VAL A 266 -20.23 0.20 8.10
CA VAL A 266 -20.73 -0.95 8.88
C VAL A 266 -22.24 -1.07 8.80
N ARG A 267 -22.98 0.05 8.95
CA ARG A 267 -24.44 0.06 8.86
C ARG A 267 -24.93 -0.42 7.50
N VAL A 268 -24.42 0.18 6.43
CA VAL A 268 -24.86 -0.11 5.05
C VAL A 268 -24.52 -1.54 4.65
N LEU A 269 -23.30 -2.01 4.94
CA LEU A 269 -22.93 -3.39 4.65
C LEU A 269 -23.77 -4.39 5.47
N THR A 270 -24.11 -4.07 6.73
CA THR A 270 -25.02 -4.90 7.54
C THR A 270 -26.43 -4.96 6.93
N GLU A 271 -26.98 -3.83 6.47
CA GLU A 271 -28.27 -3.77 5.78
C GLU A 271 -28.25 -4.62 4.50
N ILE A 272 -27.21 -4.48 3.67
CA ILE A 272 -27.06 -5.24 2.40
C ILE A 272 -26.97 -6.75 2.67
N MET A 273 -26.19 -7.17 3.67
CA MET A 273 -26.06 -8.58 4.04
C MET A 273 -27.39 -9.22 4.48
N ASN A 274 -28.28 -8.42 5.10
CA ASN A 274 -29.58 -8.88 5.58
C ASN A 274 -30.66 -8.88 4.49
N CYS A 275 -30.57 -7.98 3.50
CA CYS A 275 -31.54 -7.87 2.42
C CYS A 275 -31.21 -8.74 1.19
N THR A 276 -29.97 -9.21 1.05
CA THR A 276 -29.54 -10.03 -0.09
C THR A 276 -29.94 -11.49 0.12
N GLU A 277 -30.55 -12.14 -0.88
CA GLU A 277 -30.94 -13.56 -0.81
C GLU A 277 -29.80 -14.52 -1.19
N HIS A 278 -28.83 -14.05 -1.98
CA HIS A 278 -27.74 -14.88 -2.51
C HIS A 278 -26.63 -15.10 -1.48
N ARG A 279 -26.48 -16.35 -1.00
CA ARG A 279 -25.52 -16.70 0.06
C ARG A 279 -24.07 -16.36 -0.28
N MET A 280 -23.64 -16.45 -1.54
CA MET A 280 -22.27 -16.06 -1.91
C MET A 280 -22.03 -14.56 -1.69
N THR A 281 -23.00 -13.76 -2.12
CA THR A 281 -22.94 -12.30 -1.97
C THR A 281 -22.98 -11.91 -0.50
N GLN A 282 -23.71 -12.66 0.32
CA GLN A 282 -23.68 -12.48 1.77
C GLN A 282 -22.31 -12.76 2.39
N ILE A 283 -21.55 -13.73 1.87
CA ILE A 283 -20.16 -14.00 2.32
C ILE A 283 -19.24 -12.85 1.90
N ASP A 284 -19.35 -12.38 0.66
CA ASP A 284 -18.54 -11.25 0.17
C ASP A 284 -18.83 -9.97 0.98
N VAL A 285 -20.10 -9.71 1.32
CA VAL A 285 -20.45 -8.57 2.20
C VAL A 285 -19.96 -8.78 3.63
N ALA A 286 -19.96 -10.01 4.15
CA ALA A 286 -19.37 -10.32 5.45
C ALA A 286 -17.86 -10.08 5.48
N GLN A 287 -17.16 -10.33 4.37
CA GLN A 287 -15.74 -9.98 4.21
C GLN A 287 -15.56 -8.46 4.28
N SER A 288 -16.34 -7.69 3.53
CA SER A 288 -16.26 -6.22 3.56
C SER A 288 -16.59 -5.67 4.96
N LEU A 289 -17.55 -6.28 5.67
CA LEU A 289 -17.86 -5.96 7.07
C LEU A 289 -16.69 -6.27 8.01
N TRP A 290 -16.02 -7.41 7.84
CA TRP A 290 -14.85 -7.77 8.63
C TRP A 290 -13.70 -6.79 8.42
N ILE A 291 -13.46 -6.38 7.17
CA ILE A 291 -12.45 -5.39 6.82
C ILE A 291 -12.80 -4.04 7.47
N ALA A 292 -14.06 -3.64 7.42
CA ALA A 292 -14.53 -2.41 8.05
C ALA A 292 -14.50 -2.48 9.58
N ASP A 293 -14.83 -3.62 10.19
CA ASP A 293 -14.88 -3.79 11.64
C ASP A 293 -14.66 -5.27 12.01
N GLN A 294 -13.44 -5.61 12.43
CA GLN A 294 -13.07 -6.98 12.80
C GLN A 294 -13.82 -7.51 14.04
N ALA A 295 -14.41 -6.62 14.86
CA ALA A 295 -15.23 -7.00 16.00
C ALA A 295 -16.71 -7.20 15.62
N ASN A 296 -17.06 -7.08 14.33
CA ASN A 296 -18.44 -7.15 13.90
C ASN A 296 -19.01 -8.57 14.02
N SER A 297 -19.91 -8.74 15.00
CA SER A 297 -20.54 -10.02 15.29
C SER A 297 -21.41 -10.55 14.14
N ASN A 298 -21.96 -9.68 13.28
CA ASN A 298 -22.75 -10.13 12.13
C ASN A 298 -21.87 -10.77 11.06
N ALA A 299 -20.67 -10.20 10.81
CA ALA A 299 -19.70 -10.78 9.89
C ALA A 299 -19.24 -12.16 10.38
N ILE A 300 -18.80 -12.25 11.64
CA ILE A 300 -18.37 -13.52 12.28
C ILE A 300 -19.50 -14.55 12.20
N SER A 301 -20.71 -14.17 12.62
CA SER A 301 -21.89 -15.06 12.59
C SER A 301 -22.16 -15.59 11.18
N ARG A 302 -22.02 -14.75 10.14
CA ARG A 302 -22.20 -15.19 8.76
C ARG A 302 -21.15 -16.21 8.33
N PHE A 303 -19.87 -15.99 8.64
CA PHE A 303 -18.83 -16.98 8.36
C PHE A 303 -19.07 -18.29 9.10
N LEU A 304 -19.50 -18.24 10.37
CA LEU A 304 -19.82 -19.42 11.15
C LEU A 304 -20.96 -20.24 10.53
N ASP A 305 -22.04 -19.59 10.08
CA ASP A 305 -23.17 -20.25 9.38
C ASP A 305 -22.74 -20.84 8.03
N CYS A 306 -21.94 -20.12 7.25
CA CYS A 306 -21.48 -20.60 5.95
C CYS A 306 -20.52 -21.78 6.07
N LEU A 307 -19.64 -21.80 7.08
CA LEU A 307 -18.79 -22.96 7.39
C LEU A 307 -19.60 -24.17 7.86
N GLU A 308 -20.76 -23.96 8.49
CA GLU A 308 -21.68 -25.01 8.92
C GLU A 308 -22.57 -25.56 7.78
N SER A 309 -22.53 -24.91 6.61
CA SER A 309 -23.37 -25.25 5.46
C SER A 309 -23.11 -26.68 4.96
N LYS A 310 -24.19 -27.38 4.58
CA LYS A 310 -24.10 -28.65 3.84
C LYS A 310 -23.78 -28.46 2.37
N ASP A 311 -23.96 -27.24 1.87
CA ASP A 311 -23.55 -26.87 0.52
C ASP A 311 -22.04 -26.64 0.52
N HIS A 312 -21.33 -27.56 -0.13
CA HIS A 312 -19.88 -27.57 -0.22
C HIS A 312 -19.32 -26.33 -0.93
N VAL A 313 -20.06 -25.76 -1.90
CA VAL A 313 -19.64 -24.54 -2.61
C VAL A 313 -19.63 -23.34 -1.67
N ILE A 314 -20.65 -23.24 -0.81
CA ILE A 314 -20.76 -22.17 0.20
C ILE A 314 -19.70 -22.33 1.30
N GLN A 315 -19.48 -23.56 1.75
CA GLN A 315 -18.46 -23.87 2.76
C GLN A 315 -17.05 -23.57 2.25
N ASP A 316 -16.72 -24.00 1.04
CA ASP A 316 -15.42 -23.76 0.41
C ASP A 316 -15.20 -22.27 0.14
N HIS A 317 -16.22 -21.54 -0.33
CA HIS A 317 -16.09 -20.09 -0.54
C HIS A 317 -15.86 -19.35 0.79
N ALA A 318 -16.56 -19.71 1.86
CA ALA A 318 -16.31 -19.12 3.17
C ALA A 318 -14.88 -19.39 3.65
N ALA A 319 -14.39 -20.62 3.51
CA ALA A 319 -13.01 -20.97 3.87
C ALA A 319 -11.98 -20.23 3.01
N TYR A 320 -12.23 -20.11 1.70
CA TYR A 320 -11.40 -19.33 0.78
C TYR A 320 -11.31 -17.86 1.21
N ILE A 321 -12.44 -17.22 1.53
CA ILE A 321 -12.48 -15.83 1.95
C ILE A 321 -11.78 -15.62 3.30
N ILE A 322 -11.98 -16.53 4.26
CA ILE A 322 -11.29 -16.52 5.55
C ILE A 322 -9.77 -16.56 5.35
N ARG A 323 -9.31 -17.41 4.43
CA ARG A 323 -7.89 -17.56 4.10
C ARG A 323 -7.32 -16.31 3.44
N GLU A 324 -7.94 -15.84 2.35
CA GLU A 324 -7.45 -14.69 1.57
C GLU A 324 -7.45 -13.40 2.39
N SER A 325 -8.43 -13.22 3.28
CA SER A 325 -8.56 -12.01 4.08
C SER A 325 -7.97 -12.14 5.49
N ASN A 326 -7.36 -13.28 5.79
CA ASN A 326 -6.79 -13.61 7.11
C ASN A 326 -7.77 -13.34 8.28
N ILE A 327 -8.99 -13.85 8.15
CA ILE A 327 -10.09 -13.65 9.12
C ILE A 327 -9.83 -14.51 10.35
N TYR A 328 -9.30 -13.89 11.40
CA TYR A 328 -8.92 -14.57 12.63
C TYR A 328 -9.86 -14.19 13.79
N SER A 329 -10.62 -15.16 14.28
CA SER A 329 -11.31 -15.10 15.56
C SER A 329 -11.30 -16.49 16.21
N CYS A 330 -11.38 -16.55 17.54
CA CYS A 330 -11.44 -17.83 18.26
C CYS A 330 -12.63 -18.67 17.78
N GLU A 331 -13.79 -18.04 17.56
CA GLU A 331 -15.00 -18.69 17.09
C GLU A 331 -14.83 -19.28 15.69
N ILE A 332 -14.17 -18.55 14.78
CA ILE A 332 -13.88 -19.03 13.41
C ILE A 332 -12.94 -20.23 13.47
N ILE A 333 -11.89 -20.16 14.30
CA ILE A 333 -10.95 -21.26 14.48
C ILE A 333 -11.63 -22.51 15.03
N GLU A 334 -12.41 -22.37 16.11
CA GLU A 334 -13.18 -23.46 16.69
C GLU A 334 -14.14 -24.06 15.66
N LYS A 335 -14.77 -23.22 14.84
CA LYS A 335 -15.67 -23.68 13.78
C LYS A 335 -14.92 -24.46 12.70
N LEU A 336 -13.80 -23.96 12.19
CA LEU A 336 -12.97 -24.66 11.19
C LEU A 336 -12.54 -26.05 11.70
N ILE A 337 -12.09 -26.15 12.96
CA ILE A 337 -11.73 -27.43 13.59
C ILE A 337 -12.96 -28.35 13.71
N SER A 338 -14.10 -27.81 14.14
CA SER A 338 -15.34 -28.61 14.27
C SER A 338 -15.80 -29.17 12.91
N VAL A 339 -15.55 -28.46 11.81
CA VAL A 339 -15.85 -28.93 10.46
C VAL A 339 -14.95 -30.11 10.09
N LEU A 340 -13.65 -30.05 10.39
CA LEU A 340 -12.73 -31.17 10.19
C LEU A 340 -13.13 -32.40 11.02
N GLN A 341 -13.42 -32.21 12.31
CA GLN A 341 -13.74 -33.29 13.25
C GLN A 341 -15.04 -34.04 12.90
N ARG A 342 -16.02 -33.38 12.28
CA ARG A 342 -17.27 -34.03 11.86
C ARG A 342 -17.13 -34.87 10.59
N ASN A 343 -16.13 -34.57 9.76
CA ASN A 343 -15.93 -35.19 8.46
C ASN A 343 -14.74 -36.16 8.45
N THR A 344 -14.60 -36.93 9.53
CA THR A 344 -13.48 -37.89 9.72
C THR A 344 -13.52 -39.13 8.80
N GLN A 345 -14.37 -39.12 7.76
CA GLN A 345 -14.42 -40.18 6.76
C GLN A 345 -13.51 -39.86 5.56
N GLU A 346 -13.34 -38.58 5.21
CA GLU A 346 -12.55 -38.15 4.04
C GLU A 346 -12.23 -36.65 4.16
N ILE A 347 -10.97 -36.31 4.49
CA ILE A 347 -10.52 -34.92 4.63
C ILE A 347 -9.99 -34.38 3.29
N THR A 348 -9.35 -35.25 2.53
CA THR A 348 -8.43 -34.99 1.41
C THR A 348 -8.97 -34.15 0.25
N PHE A 349 -10.22 -34.36 -0.19
CA PHE A 349 -10.78 -33.59 -1.33
C PHE A 349 -11.79 -32.52 -0.90
N LYS A 350 -12.66 -32.83 0.06
CA LYS A 350 -13.79 -31.96 0.43
C LYS A 350 -13.41 -30.81 1.37
N LEU A 351 -12.35 -30.94 2.16
CA LEU A 351 -12.02 -29.95 3.20
C LEU A 351 -10.68 -29.27 2.97
N ARG A 352 -10.22 -29.27 1.73
CA ARG A 352 -8.95 -28.67 1.36
C ARG A 352 -8.93 -27.16 1.62
N GLU A 353 -9.98 -26.43 1.27
CA GLU A 353 -10.03 -24.99 1.55
C GLU A 353 -10.15 -24.70 3.05
N VAL A 354 -10.86 -25.54 3.81
CA VAL A 354 -10.93 -25.44 5.28
C VAL A 354 -9.55 -25.63 5.91
N LEU A 355 -8.78 -26.62 5.46
CA LEU A 355 -7.40 -26.82 5.90
C LEU A 355 -6.50 -25.64 5.55
N ARG A 356 -6.59 -25.12 4.32
CA ARG A 356 -5.82 -23.94 3.90
C ARG A 356 -6.18 -22.69 4.69
N ALA A 357 -7.44 -22.54 5.07
CA ALA A 357 -7.88 -21.47 5.97
C ALA A 357 -7.22 -21.62 7.35
N ILE A 358 -7.19 -22.83 7.92
CA ILE A 358 -6.48 -23.13 9.17
C ILE A 358 -4.98 -22.83 9.05
N GLU A 359 -4.34 -23.16 7.92
CA GLU A 359 -2.92 -22.87 7.67
C GLU A 359 -2.62 -21.37 7.65
N ALA A 360 -3.57 -20.55 7.16
CA ALA A 360 -3.43 -19.10 7.14
C ALA A 360 -3.65 -18.47 8.52
N VAL A 361 -4.72 -18.84 9.22
CA VAL A 361 -5.13 -18.17 10.46
C VAL A 361 -4.59 -18.83 11.72
N GLY A 362 -4.12 -20.06 11.64
CA GLY A 362 -3.83 -20.91 12.80
C GLY A 362 -2.37 -21.02 13.24
N ARG A 363 -1.48 -20.19 12.69
CA ARG A 363 -0.04 -20.28 12.95
C ARG A 363 0.30 -20.00 14.41
N GLY A 364 0.94 -20.98 15.06
CA GLY A 364 1.38 -20.89 16.46
C GLY A 364 0.26 -21.05 17.49
N ASP A 365 -0.98 -21.31 17.07
CA ASP A 365 -2.09 -21.52 17.99
C ASP A 365 -2.03 -22.94 18.58
N ARG A 366 -1.85 -23.03 19.90
CA ARG A 366 -1.73 -24.31 20.61
C ARG A 366 -3.00 -25.14 20.56
N TYR A 367 -4.18 -24.51 20.58
CA TYR A 367 -5.43 -25.23 20.50
C TYR A 367 -5.60 -25.88 19.13
N ILE A 368 -5.21 -25.19 18.05
CA ILE A 368 -5.22 -25.75 16.70
C ILE A 368 -4.20 -26.88 16.57
N ILE A 369 -2.97 -26.67 17.04
CA ILE A 369 -1.91 -27.70 17.03
C ILE A 369 -2.39 -28.97 17.73
N ASP A 370 -2.99 -28.84 18.91
CA ASP A 370 -3.50 -29.96 19.69
C ASP A 370 -4.65 -30.69 18.95
N SER A 371 -5.56 -29.93 18.35
CA SER A 371 -6.67 -30.47 17.58
C SER A 371 -6.22 -31.21 16.32
N ILE A 372 -5.20 -30.69 15.62
CA ILE A 372 -4.63 -31.34 14.44
C ILE A 372 -3.88 -32.61 14.84
N ILE A 373 -3.12 -32.60 15.95
CA ILE A 373 -2.48 -33.82 16.48
C ILE A 373 -3.53 -34.90 16.79
N GLU A 374 -4.64 -34.54 17.45
CA GLU A 374 -5.73 -35.47 17.72
C GLU A 374 -6.32 -36.05 16.42
N LEU A 375 -6.53 -35.22 15.41
CA LEU A 375 -7.03 -35.66 14.11
C LEU A 375 -6.05 -36.61 13.40
N ILE A 376 -4.74 -36.39 13.50
CA ILE A 376 -3.72 -37.31 12.97
C ILE A 376 -3.87 -38.68 13.64
N GLU A 377 -3.98 -38.73 14.97
CA GLU A 377 -4.16 -39.99 15.72
C GLU A 377 -5.44 -40.74 15.34
N ILE A 378 -6.55 -40.01 15.11
CA ILE A 378 -7.82 -40.60 14.67
C ILE A 378 -7.67 -41.25 13.29
N HIS A 379 -7.05 -40.56 12.32
CA HIS A 379 -6.92 -41.07 10.95
C HIS A 379 -5.84 -42.14 10.82
N ARG A 380 -4.81 -42.13 11.68
CA ARG A 380 -3.85 -43.24 11.82
C ARG A 380 -4.56 -44.54 12.20
N LYS A 381 -5.46 -44.50 13.19
CA LYS A 381 -6.23 -45.68 13.61
C LYS A 381 -7.18 -46.22 12.53
N LYS A 382 -7.58 -45.37 11.60
CA LYS A 382 -8.43 -45.73 10.46
C LYS A 382 -7.64 -46.13 9.21
N GLU A 383 -6.31 -46.15 9.29
CA GLU A 383 -5.40 -46.46 8.18
C GLU A 383 -5.57 -45.53 6.94
N SER A 384 -6.06 -44.30 7.14
CA SER A 384 -6.19 -43.30 6.05
C SER A 384 -4.86 -42.56 5.83
N LEU A 385 -3.94 -43.19 5.08
CA LEU A 385 -2.59 -42.65 4.89
C LEU A 385 -2.57 -41.26 4.24
N GLN A 386 -3.48 -41.00 3.30
CA GLN A 386 -3.53 -39.71 2.59
C GLN A 386 -3.97 -38.57 3.52
N ASP A 387 -5.02 -38.77 4.32
CA ASP A 387 -5.48 -37.77 5.29
C ASP A 387 -4.42 -37.51 6.37
N VAL A 388 -3.73 -38.56 6.82
CA VAL A 388 -2.60 -38.45 7.76
C VAL A 388 -1.48 -37.58 7.18
N CYS A 389 -1.09 -37.79 5.92
CA CYS A 389 -0.04 -36.99 5.27
C CYS A 389 -0.41 -35.51 5.16
N ILE A 390 -1.66 -35.19 4.81
CA ILE A 390 -2.12 -33.80 4.71
C ILE A 390 -2.15 -33.14 6.09
N LEU A 391 -2.66 -33.81 7.12
CA LEU A 391 -2.68 -33.25 8.47
C LEU A 391 -1.27 -33.03 9.02
N ILE A 392 -0.31 -33.91 8.70
CA ILE A 392 1.10 -33.71 9.02
C ILE A 392 1.67 -32.48 8.31
N TRP A 393 1.34 -32.28 7.03
CA TRP A 393 1.73 -31.09 6.29
C TRP A 393 1.19 -29.81 6.96
N THR A 394 -0.11 -29.79 7.26
CA THR A 394 -0.77 -28.69 7.95
C THR A 394 -0.14 -28.43 9.32
N LEU A 395 0.14 -29.48 10.11
CA LEU A 395 0.84 -29.36 11.40
C LEU A 395 2.22 -28.71 11.24
N GLY A 396 2.96 -29.05 10.19
CA GLY A 396 4.23 -28.41 9.86
C GLY A 396 4.08 -26.92 9.50
N GLU A 397 3.03 -26.54 8.77
CA GLU A 397 2.75 -25.13 8.42
C GLU A 397 2.36 -24.29 9.64
N ILE A 398 1.48 -24.79 10.50
CA ILE A 398 0.99 -24.02 11.66
C ILE A 398 1.94 -24.09 12.85
N GLY A 399 2.66 -25.20 13.00
CA GLY A 399 3.40 -25.54 14.21
C GLY A 399 4.90 -25.30 14.12
N PHE A 400 5.44 -24.71 13.06
CA PHE A 400 6.90 -24.60 12.82
C PHE A 400 7.73 -23.87 13.89
N LYS A 401 7.09 -23.20 14.84
CA LYS A 401 7.72 -22.55 16.02
C LYS A 401 7.32 -23.19 17.35
N ASP A 402 6.49 -24.23 17.32
CA ASP A 402 5.94 -24.86 18.50
C ASP A 402 6.69 -26.15 18.85
N SER A 403 7.19 -26.23 20.08
CA SER A 403 7.99 -27.36 20.53
C SER A 403 7.17 -28.66 20.55
N LYS A 404 5.89 -28.60 20.93
CA LYS A 404 5.01 -29.77 20.99
C LYS A 404 4.75 -30.33 19.59
N ALA A 405 4.52 -29.48 18.60
CA ALA A 405 4.42 -29.89 17.20
C ALA A 405 5.70 -30.59 16.71
N SER A 406 6.88 -30.01 17.01
CA SER A 406 8.17 -30.59 16.62
C SER A 406 8.45 -31.95 17.30
N GLU A 407 8.18 -32.06 18.60
CA GLU A 407 8.35 -33.28 19.38
C GLU A 407 7.41 -34.39 18.89
N TYR A 408 6.16 -34.02 18.59
CA TYR A 408 5.19 -34.94 18.04
C TYR A 408 5.64 -35.48 16.67
N LEU A 409 6.03 -34.61 15.73
CA LEU A 409 6.52 -35.03 14.41
C LEU A 409 7.77 -35.92 14.51
N LEU A 410 8.73 -35.60 15.39
CA LEU A 410 9.89 -36.45 15.65
C LEU A 410 9.53 -37.82 16.22
N SER A 411 8.54 -37.87 17.12
CA SER A 411 8.03 -39.12 17.67
C SER A 411 7.33 -39.96 16.61
N LEU A 412 6.55 -39.31 15.74
CA LEU A 412 5.80 -39.94 14.67
C LEU A 412 6.74 -40.51 13.60
N LEU A 413 7.81 -39.80 13.26
CA LEU A 413 8.84 -40.27 12.32
C LEU A 413 9.47 -41.61 12.73
N LYS A 414 9.60 -41.86 14.04
CA LYS A 414 10.15 -43.11 14.59
C LYS A 414 9.14 -44.27 14.58
N GLN A 415 7.85 -43.97 14.52
CA GLN A 415 6.77 -44.95 14.59
C GLN A 415 6.22 -45.35 13.22
N MET A 416 6.40 -44.51 12.19
CA MET A 416 5.87 -44.76 10.86
C MET A 416 6.88 -45.47 9.98
N ASP A 417 6.46 -46.58 9.38
CA ASP A 417 7.24 -47.33 8.39
C ASP A 417 6.96 -46.88 6.95
N ASP A 418 5.79 -46.28 6.71
CA ASP A 418 5.39 -45.82 5.37
C ASP A 418 6.29 -44.70 4.86
N VAL A 419 6.83 -44.89 3.64
CA VAL A 419 7.81 -43.98 3.05
C VAL A 419 7.20 -42.61 2.75
N ALA A 420 5.96 -42.56 2.25
CA ALA A 420 5.31 -41.31 1.89
C ALA A 420 5.04 -40.46 3.13
N ALA A 421 4.47 -41.05 4.18
CA ALA A 421 4.24 -40.35 5.44
C ALA A 421 5.55 -39.85 6.06
N ARG A 422 6.63 -40.64 6.03
CA ARG A 422 7.95 -40.20 6.49
C ARG A 422 8.49 -39.01 5.72
N CYS A 423 8.26 -38.94 4.40
CA CYS A 423 8.61 -37.77 3.58
C CYS A 423 7.84 -36.52 4.04
N TYR A 424 6.51 -36.61 4.22
CA TYR A 424 5.71 -35.47 4.72
C TYR A 424 6.13 -35.00 6.11
N ILE A 425 6.49 -35.93 7.02
CA ILE A 425 7.02 -35.59 8.34
C ILE A 425 8.35 -34.86 8.22
N ALA A 426 9.25 -35.34 7.35
CA ALA A 426 10.54 -34.70 7.12
C ALA A 426 10.39 -33.28 6.55
N ASP A 427 9.48 -33.07 5.59
CA ASP A 427 9.17 -31.76 5.01
C ASP A 427 8.60 -30.81 6.08
N GLY A 428 7.71 -31.31 6.94
CA GLY A 428 7.20 -30.57 8.09
C GLY A 428 8.33 -30.13 9.01
N LEU A 429 9.24 -31.04 9.38
CA LEU A 429 10.41 -30.77 10.23
C LEU A 429 11.43 -29.81 9.58
N GLU A 430 11.57 -29.82 8.25
CA GLU A 430 12.47 -28.90 7.53
C GLU A 430 12.09 -27.43 7.76
N LYS A 431 10.79 -27.13 7.88
CA LYS A 431 10.27 -25.77 8.14
C LYS A 431 10.77 -25.23 9.48
N PHE A 432 10.88 -26.08 10.50
CA PHE A 432 11.47 -25.71 11.80
C PHE A 432 12.97 -25.37 11.67
N ILE A 433 13.72 -26.13 10.86
CA ILE A 433 15.17 -25.92 10.67
C ILE A 433 15.46 -24.63 9.91
N LYS A 434 14.66 -24.31 8.88
CA LYS A 434 14.80 -23.06 8.11
C LYS A 434 14.65 -21.83 9.00
N GLU A 435 13.70 -21.83 9.93
CA GLU A 435 13.49 -20.72 10.87
C GLU A 435 14.65 -20.55 11.86
N ILE A 436 15.17 -21.65 12.41
CA ILE A 436 16.34 -21.61 13.31
C ILE A 436 17.55 -20.99 12.59
N LYS A 437 17.76 -21.32 11.31
CA LYS A 437 18.84 -20.72 10.51
C LYS A 437 18.63 -19.22 10.27
N MET A 438 17.41 -18.78 9.95
CA MET A 438 17.10 -17.36 9.71
C MET A 438 17.28 -16.50 10.96
N SER A 439 16.86 -17.00 12.12
CA SER A 439 16.99 -16.31 13.41
C SER A 439 18.42 -16.21 13.95
N LEU A 440 19.35 -17.03 13.45
CA LEU A 440 20.78 -16.97 13.79
C LEU A 440 21.60 -16.06 12.86
N THR A 441 21.02 -15.58 11.76
CA THR A 441 21.66 -14.70 10.76
C THR A 441 21.28 -13.21 10.87
N LEU A 442 20.45 -12.86 11.85
CA LEU A 442 20.14 -11.48 12.29
C LEU A 442 20.92 -11.19 13.58
#